data_AF-A0AAU3FK66-F1
#
_entry.id   AF-A0AAU3FK66-F1
#
_cell.length_a   1.000
_cell.length_b   1.000
_cell.length_c   1.000
_cell.angle_alpha   90.00
_cell.angle_beta   90.00
_cell.angle_gamma   90.00
#
_symmetry.space_group_name_H-M   'P 1'
#
loop_
_entity.id
_entity.type
_entity.pdbx_description
1 polymer ?
#
loop_
_entity_poly.entity_id
_entity_poly.type
_entity_poly.pdbx_seq_one_letter_code
_entity_poly.pdbx_strand_id
1 'polypeptide(L)'
;MLDLISAARSLIQTTDDADIRRAPEAVREFIEQVTFATADDIVAMLREVLWDDWMALPPWARHLSYRLACLQHPGDPELLREAAADLFSFGPDWDEYADRLKDQVN
;
A
#
# COMPACT_ATOMS: atom_id res chain seq x y z
N MET A 1 -6.06 6.72 -11.27
CA MET A 1 -5.15 7.54 -10.44
C MET A 1 -5.86 8.48 -9.44
N LEU A 2 -6.54 9.57 -9.86
CA LEU A 2 -7.12 10.57 -8.93
C LEU A 2 -8.15 9.98 -7.95
N ASP A 3 -8.95 9.00 -8.40
CA ASP A 3 -9.96 8.35 -7.55
C ASP A 3 -9.32 7.46 -6.48
N LEU A 4 -8.21 6.76 -6.82
CA LEU A 4 -7.46 5.93 -5.87
C LEU A 4 -6.78 6.78 -4.79
N ILE A 5 -6.16 7.91 -5.17
CA ILE A 5 -5.56 8.85 -4.20
C ILE A 5 -6.64 9.42 -3.28
N SER A 6 -7.80 9.78 -3.83
CA SER A 6 -8.92 10.29 -3.04
C SER A 6 -9.44 9.26 -2.04
N ALA A 7 -9.58 8.00 -2.47
CA ALA A 7 -9.96 6.90 -1.59
C ALA A 7 -8.91 6.63 -0.50
N ALA A 8 -7.63 6.68 -0.83
CA ALA A 8 -6.54 6.55 0.14
C ALA A 8 -6.58 7.69 1.19
N ARG A 9 -6.73 8.95 0.76
CA ARG A 9 -6.85 10.11 1.67
C ARG A 9 -8.09 10.01 2.56
N SER A 10 -9.22 9.53 2.02
CA SER A 10 -10.43 9.27 2.80
C SER A 10 -10.19 8.22 3.89
N LEU A 11 -9.52 7.12 3.54
CA LEU A 11 -9.16 6.07 4.50
C LEU A 11 -8.23 6.61 5.60
N ILE A 12 -7.20 7.39 5.25
CA ILE A 12 -6.29 8.05 6.20
C ILE A 12 -7.10 8.91 7.18
N GLN A 13 -7.92 9.83 6.67
CA GLN A 13 -8.71 10.75 7.49
C GLN A 13 -9.65 10.00 8.45
N THR A 14 -10.33 8.96 7.99
CA THR A 14 -11.22 8.16 8.86
C THR A 14 -10.46 7.39 9.95
N THR A 15 -9.21 6.98 9.67
CA THR A 15 -8.35 6.31 10.64
C THR A 15 -7.88 7.29 11.72
N ASP A 16 -7.44 8.48 11.32
CA ASP A 16 -6.95 9.53 12.21
C ASP A 16 -8.05 10.09 13.12
N ASP A 17 -9.25 10.33 12.55
CA ASP A 17 -10.40 10.84 13.30
C ASP A 17 -11.01 9.79 14.24
N ALA A 18 -10.57 8.53 14.15
CA ALA A 18 -11.18 7.38 14.78
C ALA A 18 -12.72 7.33 14.55
N ASP A 19 -13.18 7.78 13.37
CA ASP A 19 -14.60 7.84 13.03
C ASP A 19 -15.10 6.47 12.56
N ILE A 20 -15.42 5.62 13.55
CA ILE A 20 -15.87 4.24 13.36
C ILE A 20 -17.11 4.15 12.44
N ARG A 21 -17.90 5.22 12.32
CA ARG A 21 -19.11 5.21 11.47
C ARG A 21 -18.79 5.32 9.98
N ARG A 22 -17.71 6.01 9.62
CA ARG A 22 -17.27 6.20 8.22
C ARG A 22 -16.22 5.19 7.77
N ALA A 23 -15.50 4.60 8.71
CA ALA A 23 -14.45 3.62 8.43
C ALA A 23 -14.89 2.48 7.47
N PRO A 24 -16.09 1.87 7.58
CA PRO A 24 -16.48 0.78 6.68
C PRO A 24 -16.61 1.22 5.22
N GLU A 25 -17.08 2.45 4.98
CA GLU A 25 -17.25 2.98 3.63
C GLU A 25 -15.91 3.32 2.99
N ALA A 26 -15.04 4.04 3.72
CA ALA A 26 -13.70 4.38 3.24
C ALA A 26 -12.84 3.13 2.97
N VAL A 27 -12.94 2.11 3.82
CA VAL A 27 -12.29 0.80 3.60
C VAL A 27 -12.81 0.14 2.33
N ARG A 28 -14.13 0.08 2.13
CA ARG A 28 -14.74 -0.52 0.94
C ARG A 28 -14.31 0.20 -0.33
N GLU A 29 -14.37 1.53 -0.32
CA GLU A 29 -14.00 2.36 -1.46
C GLU A 29 -12.52 2.20 -1.80
N PHE A 30 -11.63 2.22 -0.82
CA PHE A 30 -10.20 1.96 -1.03
C PHE A 30 -9.96 0.58 -1.65
N ILE A 31 -10.58 -0.47 -1.09
CA ILE A 31 -10.44 -1.84 -1.61
C ILE A 31 -10.93 -1.92 -3.06
N GLU A 32 -12.07 -1.32 -3.36
CA GLU A 32 -12.62 -1.28 -4.73
C GLU A 32 -11.66 -0.59 -5.69
N GLN A 33 -11.19 0.61 -5.35
CA GLN A 33 -10.28 1.38 -6.20
C GLN A 33 -8.93 0.67 -6.40
N VAL A 34 -8.32 0.15 -5.33
CA VAL A 34 -6.98 -0.48 -5.42
C VAL A 34 -7.02 -1.80 -6.17
N THR A 35 -8.13 -2.53 -6.10
CA THR A 35 -8.29 -3.84 -6.77
C THR A 35 -8.25 -3.72 -8.30
N PHE A 36 -8.75 -2.62 -8.85
CA PHE A 36 -8.81 -2.38 -10.29
C PHE A 36 -7.73 -1.43 -10.82
N ALA A 37 -6.86 -0.93 -9.93
CA ALA A 37 -5.77 -0.05 -10.32
C ALA A 37 -4.62 -0.81 -10.97
N THR A 38 -3.90 -0.12 -11.86
CA THR A 38 -2.63 -0.63 -12.40
C THR A 38 -1.53 -0.54 -11.35
N ALA A 39 -0.46 -1.32 -11.51
CA ALA A 39 0.71 -1.20 -10.65
C ALA A 39 1.28 0.22 -10.62
N ASP A 40 1.35 0.90 -11.77
CA ASP A 40 1.82 2.30 -11.84
C ASP A 40 0.94 3.25 -11.03
N ASP A 41 -0.39 3.12 -11.13
CA ASP A 41 -1.33 3.93 -10.36
C ASP A 41 -1.21 3.65 -8.85
N ILE A 42 -1.00 2.38 -8.47
CA ILE A 42 -0.81 1.98 -7.08
C ILE A 42 0.49 2.58 -6.52
N VAL A 43 1.60 2.43 -7.23
CA VAL A 43 2.92 2.95 -6.80
C VAL A 43 2.91 4.47 -6.76
N ALA A 44 2.29 5.13 -7.74
CA ALA A 44 2.12 6.58 -7.73
C ALA A 44 1.31 7.05 -6.52
N MET A 45 0.19 6.39 -6.21
CA MET A 45 -0.61 6.70 -5.02
C MET A 45 0.20 6.49 -3.74
N LEU A 46 0.88 5.35 -3.58
CA LEU A 46 1.68 5.06 -2.39
C LEU A 46 2.77 6.11 -2.20
N ARG A 47 3.51 6.44 -3.25
CA ARG A 47 4.55 7.48 -3.21
C ARG A 47 3.97 8.85 -2.85
N GLU A 48 2.79 9.20 -3.34
CA GLU A 48 2.14 10.48 -3.01
C GLU A 48 1.70 10.54 -1.54
N VAL A 49 0.96 9.54 -1.07
CA VAL A 49 0.33 9.60 0.26
C VAL A 49 1.32 9.33 1.40
N LEU A 50 2.38 8.57 1.14
CA LEU A 50 3.42 8.25 2.13
C LEU A 50 4.58 9.25 2.14
N TRP A 51 4.62 10.20 1.19
CA TRP A 51 5.70 11.18 1.10
C TRP A 51 5.81 12.07 2.34
N ASP A 52 4.68 12.62 2.78
CA ASP A 52 4.63 13.54 3.93
C ASP A 52 4.51 12.79 5.26
N ASP A 53 3.76 11.69 5.28
CA ASP A 53 3.58 10.84 6.45
C ASP A 53 3.54 9.37 6.05
N TRP A 54 4.68 8.70 6.25
CA TRP A 54 4.82 7.29 5.96
C TRP A 54 3.92 6.39 6.83
N MET A 55 3.38 6.88 7.95
CA MET A 55 2.47 6.15 8.83
C MET A 55 0.99 6.40 8.52
N ALA A 56 0.67 7.29 7.57
CA ALA A 56 -0.70 7.74 7.32
C ALA A 56 -1.64 6.60 6.89
N LEU A 57 -1.17 5.71 6.00
CA LEU A 57 -1.97 4.54 5.62
C LEU A 57 -1.79 3.39 6.62
N PRO A 58 -2.89 2.72 7.00
CA PRO A 58 -2.79 1.56 7.87
C PRO A 58 -1.99 0.43 7.20
N PRO A 59 -1.24 -0.39 7.97
CA PRO A 59 -0.32 -1.39 7.42
C PRO A 59 -0.98 -2.37 6.43
N TRP A 60 -2.23 -2.78 6.70
CA TRP A 60 -2.97 -3.69 5.81
C TRP A 60 -3.18 -3.09 4.41
N ALA A 61 -3.39 -1.78 4.31
CA ALA A 61 -3.66 -1.09 3.05
C ALA A 61 -2.39 -0.99 2.21
N ARG A 62 -1.26 -0.69 2.86
CA ARG A 62 0.08 -0.69 2.23
C ARG A 62 0.45 -2.08 1.72
N HIS A 63 0.31 -3.11 2.57
CA HIS A 63 0.57 -4.50 2.20
C HIS A 63 -0.30 -4.97 1.03
N LEU A 64 -1.60 -4.65 1.03
CA LEU A 64 -2.50 -5.01 -0.06
C LEU A 64 -2.05 -4.35 -1.37
N SER A 65 -1.74 -3.06 -1.31
CA SER A 65 -1.31 -2.26 -2.46
C SER A 65 -0.03 -2.83 -3.09
N TYR A 66 1.03 -3.02 -2.30
CA TYR A 66 2.28 -3.59 -2.79
C TYR A 66 2.10 -5.01 -3.33
N ARG A 67 1.29 -5.86 -2.69
CA ARG A 67 1.00 -7.22 -3.19
C ARG A 67 0.32 -7.20 -4.55
N LEU A 68 -0.68 -6.33 -4.75
CA LEU A 68 -1.36 -6.20 -6.04
C LEU A 68 -0.42 -5.67 -7.12
N ALA A 69 0.40 -4.67 -6.81
CA ALA A 69 1.41 -4.16 -7.75
C ALA A 69 2.42 -5.25 -8.13
N CYS A 70 2.99 -5.98 -7.15
CA CYS A 70 3.96 -7.05 -7.40
C CYS A 70 3.35 -8.21 -8.20
N LEU A 71 2.06 -8.51 -8.05
CA LEU A 71 1.38 -9.53 -8.88
C LEU A 71 1.29 -9.12 -10.35
N GLN A 72 1.15 -7.82 -10.64
CA GLN A 72 1.09 -7.29 -12.00
C GLN A 72 2.49 -7.18 -12.62
N HIS A 73 3.52 -6.86 -11.83
CA HIS A 73 4.91 -6.68 -12.26
C HIS A 73 5.91 -7.47 -11.38
N PRO A 74 5.89 -8.81 -11.42
CA PRO A 74 6.68 -9.65 -10.51
C PRO A 74 8.20 -9.60 -10.72
N GLY A 75 8.66 -8.97 -11.81
CA GLY A 75 10.07 -8.83 -12.13
C GLY A 75 10.59 -7.40 -12.03
N ASP A 76 9.80 -6.46 -11.51
CA ASP A 76 10.23 -5.08 -11.35
C ASP A 76 11.12 -4.95 -10.09
N PRO A 77 12.44 -4.71 -10.26
CA PRO A 77 13.37 -4.68 -9.14
C PRO A 77 13.20 -3.46 -8.23
N GLU A 78 12.67 -2.34 -8.72
CA GLU A 78 12.42 -1.17 -7.88
C GLU A 78 11.20 -1.42 -6.99
N LEU A 79 10.12 -1.92 -7.58
CA LEU A 79 8.90 -2.29 -6.87
C LEU A 79 9.15 -3.34 -5.78
N LEU A 80 9.90 -4.40 -6.09
CA LEU A 80 10.21 -5.45 -5.12
C LEU A 80 11.03 -4.92 -3.92
N ARG A 81 11.94 -3.97 -4.15
CA ARG A 81 12.71 -3.32 -3.07
C ARG A 81 11.82 -2.44 -2.21
N GLU A 82 10.93 -1.64 -2.80
CA GLU A 82 9.97 -0.83 -2.06
C GLU A 82 9.04 -1.70 -1.20
N ALA A 83 8.47 -2.76 -1.79
CA ALA A 83 7.61 -3.70 -1.09
C ALA A 83 8.34 -4.42 0.07
N ALA A 84 9.61 -4.79 -0.12
CA ALA A 84 10.40 -5.37 0.96
C ALA A 84 10.64 -4.38 2.10
N ALA A 85 11.00 -3.13 1.79
CA ALA A 85 11.21 -2.08 2.78
C ALA A 85 9.93 -1.79 3.60
N ASP A 86 8.77 -1.82 2.94
CA ASP A 86 7.46 -1.71 3.56
C ASP A 86 7.23 -2.82 4.59
N LEU A 87 7.46 -4.09 4.22
CA LEU A 87 7.29 -5.24 5.11
C LEU A 87 8.19 -5.19 6.34
N PHE A 88 9.47 -4.81 6.18
CA PHE A 88 10.40 -4.66 7.31
C PHE A 88 9.95 -3.60 8.32
N SER A 89 9.06 -2.68 7.93
CA SER A 89 8.60 -1.60 8.81
C SER A 89 7.62 -2.06 9.91
N PHE A 90 7.12 -3.29 9.86
CA PHE A 90 6.03 -3.77 10.74
C PHE A 90 6.38 -4.96 11.64
N GLY A 91 7.66 -5.10 12.01
CA GLY A 91 8.13 -6.15 12.92
C GLY A 91 8.43 -7.48 12.21
N PRO A 92 8.97 -8.47 12.94
CA PRO A 92 9.67 -9.59 12.34
C PRO A 92 8.78 -10.62 11.63
N ASP A 93 7.46 -10.54 11.81
CA ASP A 93 6.49 -11.50 11.26
C ASP A 93 6.56 -11.60 9.72
N TRP A 94 7.05 -10.55 9.06
CA TRP A 94 7.14 -10.47 7.60
C TRP A 94 8.58 -10.50 7.07
N ASP A 95 9.60 -10.59 7.93
CA ASP A 95 11.01 -10.49 7.54
C ASP A 95 11.41 -11.56 6.51
N GLU A 96 10.97 -12.82 6.70
CA GLU A 96 11.24 -13.90 5.73
C GLU A 96 10.72 -13.56 4.33
N TYR A 97 9.53 -12.98 4.23
CA TYR A 97 8.96 -12.59 2.95
C TYR A 97 9.70 -11.39 2.35
N ALA A 98 10.11 -10.45 3.18
CA ALA A 98 10.86 -9.28 2.76
C ALA A 98 12.27 -9.64 2.26
N ASP A 99 12.96 -10.58 2.91
CA ASP A 99 14.23 -11.13 2.45
C ASP A 99 14.07 -11.85 1.10
N ARG A 100 13.02 -12.67 0.95
CA ARG A 100 12.73 -13.33 -0.33
C ARG A 100 12.45 -12.35 -1.48
N LEU A 101 11.84 -11.19 -1.20
CA LEU A 101 11.66 -10.14 -2.21
C LEU A 101 13.00 -9.51 -2.59
N LYS A 102 13.90 -9.26 -1.63
CA LYS A 102 15.25 -8.75 -1.92
C LYS A 102 16.09 -9.73 -2.75
N ASP A 103 15.99 -11.03 -2.47
CA ASP A 103 16.74 -12.07 -3.19
C ASP A 103 16.35 -12.17 -4.67
N GLN A 104 15.12 -11.80 -5.04
CA GLN A 104 14.67 -11.79 -6.44
C GLN A 104 15.27 -10.66 -7.27
N VAL A 105 15.86 -9.67 -6.62
CA VAL A 105 16.38 -8.45 -7.23
C VAL A 105 17.91 -8.48 -7.40
N ASN A 106 18.58 -9.49 -6.84
CA ASN A 106 20.03 -9.67 -6.89
C ASN A 106 20.49 -10.56 -8.05
#